data_AF-H3D6H0-F1
#
_entry.id   AF-H3D6H0-F1
#
_cell.length_a   1.000
_cell.length_b   1.000
_cell.length_c   1.000
_cell.angle_alpha   90.00
_cell.angle_beta   90.00
_cell.angle_gamma   90.00
#
_symmetry.space_group_name_H-M   'P 1'
#
loop_
_entity.id
_entity.type
_entity.pdbx_description
1 polymer ?
#
loop_
_entity_poly.entity_id
_entity_poly.type
_entity_poly.pdbx_seq_one_letter_code
_entity_poly.pdbx_strand_id
1 'polypeptide(L)'
;SEQQTNEATGDVCSQEPKPGSDCGTEESEARVNRYKLFEKVMQKSLEKFIDLASFNRFTSMFRPLYKKNPQKIENIHKQFMEELKKAVQDAIGALVEEGQLEVKLGELDKLERAAKDSPSPAWRPSGIPEQDFCSFLMPYYQKQEAYMRVELKKIQAENAALAQKVQEGRESIAETERHICSAVDEWK
;
A
#
# COMPACT_ATOMS: atom_id res chain seq x y z
N SER A 1 -0.80 -16.69 55.21
CA SER A 1 -0.28 -16.02 54.02
C SER A 1 -1.37 -16.02 52.95
N GLU A 2 -2.15 -14.97 52.77
CA GLU A 2 -1.78 -13.54 52.59
C GLU A 2 -1.02 -13.37 51.26
N GLN A 3 -1.35 -12.44 50.36
CA GLN A 3 -2.18 -11.20 50.46
C GLN A 3 -3.49 -11.34 49.62
N GLN A 4 -4.59 -10.56 49.76
CA GLN A 4 -4.81 -9.09 49.75
C GLN A 4 -4.28 -8.43 48.44
N THR A 5 -4.87 -7.41 47.77
CA THR A 5 -6.13 -6.60 47.74
C THR A 5 -6.10 -5.80 46.40
N ASN A 6 -7.12 -5.15 45.80
CA ASN A 6 -8.53 -4.81 46.09
C ASN A 6 -9.28 -4.61 44.73
N GLU A 7 -10.60 -4.82 44.58
CA GLU A 7 -11.76 -3.86 44.63
C GLU A 7 -11.85 -2.72 43.58
N ALA A 8 -13.07 -2.15 43.45
CA ALA A 8 -13.58 -1.14 42.49
C ALA A 8 -13.81 -1.65 41.05
N THR A 9 -15.03 -1.89 40.53
CA THR A 9 -16.42 -1.41 40.79
C THR A 9 -16.78 -0.07 40.13
N GLY A 10 -17.82 -0.09 39.28
CA GLY A 10 -18.37 1.07 38.56
C GLY A 10 -17.85 1.20 37.12
N ASP A 11 -18.67 1.51 36.09
CA ASP A 11 -20.13 1.64 36.06
C ASP A 11 -20.65 1.32 34.64
N VAL A 12 -21.85 0.73 34.51
CA VAL A 12 -22.40 0.26 33.23
C VAL A 12 -23.56 1.15 32.79
N CYS A 13 -23.23 2.28 32.18
CA CYS A 13 -24.22 3.17 31.59
C CYS A 13 -24.59 2.73 30.16
N SER A 14 -25.57 1.83 30.04
CA SER A 14 -26.18 1.49 28.76
C SER A 14 -27.12 2.62 28.29
N GLN A 15 -26.79 3.29 27.18
CA GLN A 15 -27.71 4.20 26.47
C GLN A 15 -27.71 3.92 24.97
N GLU A 16 -28.91 3.83 24.39
CA GLU A 16 -29.14 3.54 22.98
C GLU A 16 -28.91 4.80 22.11
N PRO A 17 -28.25 4.71 20.95
CA PRO A 17 -28.26 5.78 19.97
C PRO A 17 -29.59 5.76 19.21
N LYS A 18 -30.48 6.72 19.52
CA LYS A 18 -31.68 6.97 18.68
C LYS A 18 -31.27 7.54 17.31
N PRO A 19 -31.98 7.19 16.22
CA PRO A 19 -31.65 7.68 14.89
C PRO A 19 -32.00 9.17 14.76
N GLY A 20 -31.08 9.96 14.21
CA GLY A 20 -31.30 11.40 13.99
C GLY A 20 -30.33 12.00 12.98
N SER A 21 -30.88 12.73 12.01
CA SER A 21 -30.18 13.56 11.02
C SER A 21 -29.18 12.84 10.10
N ASP A 22 -29.72 12.16 9.08
CA ASP A 22 -29.03 12.07 7.78
C ASP A 22 -28.77 13.49 7.25
N CYS A 23 -27.50 13.91 7.21
CA CYS A 23 -27.06 15.21 6.70
C CYS A 23 -25.54 15.18 6.43
N GLY A 24 -25.12 14.67 5.27
CA GLY A 24 -23.70 14.64 4.90
C GLY A 24 -23.35 14.20 3.47
N THR A 25 -24.34 13.95 2.61
CA THR A 25 -24.18 13.28 1.31
C THR A 25 -23.61 14.18 0.19
N GLU A 26 -22.75 15.15 0.52
CA GLU A 26 -22.06 16.04 -0.45
C GLU A 26 -20.53 16.17 -0.22
N GLU A 27 -19.94 15.56 0.82
CA GLU A 27 -18.46 15.58 1.02
C GLU A 27 -17.70 14.54 0.16
N SER A 28 -17.72 14.70 -1.16
CA SER A 28 -16.74 14.02 -2.02
C SER A 28 -16.36 14.75 -3.32
N GLU A 29 -16.82 15.98 -3.55
CA GLU A 29 -16.38 16.77 -4.72
C GLU A 29 -14.95 17.30 -4.56
N ALA A 30 -14.14 17.14 -5.61
CA ALA A 30 -12.87 17.82 -5.82
C ALA A 30 -11.84 17.82 -4.65
N ARG A 31 -11.56 16.66 -4.03
CA ARG A 31 -10.35 16.47 -3.22
C ARG A 31 -9.12 16.89 -4.04
N VAL A 32 -8.46 17.97 -3.62
CA VAL A 32 -7.45 18.67 -4.44
C VAL A 32 -6.29 17.75 -4.79
N ASN A 33 -6.04 17.57 -6.10
CA ASN A 33 -4.92 16.80 -6.61
C ASN A 33 -3.60 17.24 -5.96
N ARG A 34 -2.83 16.26 -5.45
CA ARG A 34 -1.63 16.52 -4.64
C ARG A 34 -0.56 17.33 -5.38
N TYR A 35 -0.39 17.09 -6.68
CA TYR A 35 0.59 17.81 -7.50
C TYR A 35 0.20 19.29 -7.67
N LYS A 36 -1.05 19.59 -8.02
CA LYS A 36 -1.56 20.99 -8.08
C LYS A 36 -1.49 21.72 -6.73
N LEU A 37 -1.61 21.00 -5.61
CA LEU A 37 -1.38 21.57 -4.28
C LEU A 37 0.12 21.89 -4.06
N PHE A 38 1.03 20.99 -4.46
CA PHE A 38 2.47 21.21 -4.41
C PHE A 38 2.88 22.43 -5.24
N GLU A 39 2.48 22.52 -6.51
CA GLU A 39 2.77 23.68 -7.38
C GLU A 39 2.34 25.00 -6.72
N LYS A 40 1.11 25.05 -6.19
CA LYS A 40 0.52 26.20 -5.51
C LYS A 40 1.25 26.58 -4.23
N VAL A 41 1.80 25.60 -3.49
CA VAL A 41 2.61 25.84 -2.29
C VAL A 41 4.00 26.34 -2.66
N MET A 42 4.66 25.74 -3.65
CA MET A 42 5.99 26.16 -4.12
C MET A 42 5.97 27.58 -4.69
N GLN A 43 5.01 27.89 -5.57
CA GLN A 43 4.85 29.23 -6.16
C GLN A 43 4.61 30.30 -5.07
N LYS A 44 3.72 30.05 -4.10
CA LYS A 44 3.49 30.97 -2.97
C LYS A 44 4.66 31.10 -2.01
N SER A 45 5.51 30.07 -1.91
CA SER A 45 6.71 30.10 -1.07
C SER A 45 7.80 30.95 -1.73
N LEU A 46 7.94 30.83 -3.06
CA LEU A 46 8.83 31.68 -3.86
C LEU A 46 8.38 33.14 -3.83
N GLU A 47 7.09 33.43 -3.99
CA GLU A 47 6.54 34.80 -3.88
C GLU A 47 6.93 35.46 -2.53
N LYS A 48 6.67 34.78 -1.41
CA LYS A 48 7.05 35.26 -0.07
C LYS A 48 8.56 35.44 0.11
N PHE A 49 9.37 34.58 -0.49
CA PHE A 49 10.83 34.69 -0.45
C PHE A 49 11.33 35.91 -1.24
N ILE A 50 10.73 36.18 -2.39
CA ILE A 50 11.00 37.35 -3.23
C ILE A 50 10.62 38.66 -2.49
N ASP A 51 9.50 38.69 -1.77
CA ASP A 51 9.08 39.85 -0.95
C ASP A 51 10.11 40.21 0.14
N LEU A 52 10.73 39.20 0.78
CA LEU A 52 11.78 39.39 1.80
C LEU A 52 13.05 40.02 1.21
N ALA A 53 13.27 39.94 -0.10
CA ALA A 53 14.40 40.55 -0.81
C ALA A 53 14.03 41.90 -1.48
N SER A 54 12.93 42.53 -1.07
CA SER A 54 12.42 43.81 -1.59
C SER A 54 13.44 44.96 -1.66
N PHE A 55 13.27 45.83 -2.67
CA PHE A 55 14.19 46.92 -3.03
C PHE A 55 14.51 47.90 -1.88
N ASN A 56 13.57 48.14 -0.98
CA ASN A 56 13.79 48.97 0.22
C ASN A 56 14.87 48.35 1.13
N ARG A 57 14.81 47.04 1.38
CA ARG A 57 15.83 46.33 2.18
C ARG A 57 17.18 46.36 1.47
N PHE A 58 17.21 46.08 0.16
CA PHE A 58 18.42 46.17 -0.67
C PHE A 58 19.09 47.56 -0.63
N THR A 59 18.35 48.62 -0.92
CA THR A 59 18.86 50.01 -0.90
C THR A 59 19.23 50.49 0.50
N SER A 60 18.57 49.99 1.56
CA SER A 60 18.94 50.30 2.95
C SER A 60 20.33 49.77 3.35
N MET A 61 20.74 48.63 2.77
CA MET A 61 22.09 48.07 2.94
C MET A 61 23.10 48.81 2.05
N PHE A 62 22.76 49.05 0.78
CA PHE A 62 23.66 49.67 -0.21
C PHE A 62 23.53 51.20 -0.32
N ARG A 63 23.12 51.89 0.77
CA ARG A 63 22.87 53.35 0.82
C ARG A 63 23.96 54.23 0.15
N PRO A 64 25.27 54.01 0.33
CA PRO A 64 26.29 54.85 -0.30
C PRO A 64 26.35 54.73 -1.83
N LEU A 65 25.96 53.56 -2.37
CA LEU A 65 25.90 53.31 -3.82
C LEU A 65 24.60 53.84 -4.40
N TYR A 66 23.47 53.62 -3.72
CA TYR A 66 22.17 54.15 -4.11
C TYR A 66 22.19 55.68 -4.22
N LYS A 67 22.80 56.38 -3.25
CA LYS A 67 22.99 57.85 -3.30
C LYS A 67 23.86 58.33 -4.47
N LYS A 68 24.75 57.49 -5.02
CA LYS A 68 25.61 57.85 -6.16
C LYS A 68 24.93 57.61 -7.51
N ASN A 69 24.11 56.57 -7.64
CA ASN A 69 23.37 56.30 -8.87
C ASN A 69 22.12 55.43 -8.59
N PRO A 70 20.95 56.04 -8.33
CA PRO A 70 19.71 55.31 -8.02
C PRO A 70 19.31 54.34 -9.13
N GLN A 71 19.26 54.80 -10.39
CA GLN A 71 18.82 54.01 -11.55
C GLN A 71 19.68 52.76 -11.80
N LYS A 72 21.00 52.84 -11.62
CA LYS A 72 21.86 51.64 -11.74
C LYS A 72 21.57 50.63 -10.64
N ILE A 73 21.32 51.07 -9.41
CA ILE A 73 21.03 50.19 -8.27
C ILE A 73 19.62 49.57 -8.38
N GLU A 74 18.66 50.30 -8.93
CA GLU A 74 17.33 49.81 -9.30
C GLU A 74 17.39 48.74 -10.39
N ASN A 75 18.11 49.00 -11.50
CA ASN A 75 18.30 48.03 -12.57
C ASN A 75 19.02 46.75 -12.09
N ILE A 76 20.09 46.90 -11.28
CA ILE A 76 20.82 45.74 -10.71
C ILE A 76 19.90 44.91 -9.79
N HIS A 77 19.09 45.56 -8.94
CA HIS A 77 18.14 44.83 -8.10
C HIS A 77 17.10 44.08 -8.95
N LYS A 78 16.51 44.75 -9.95
CA LYS A 78 15.55 44.11 -10.85
C LYS A 78 16.14 42.89 -11.56
N GLN A 79 17.32 43.02 -12.15
CA GLN A 79 18.02 41.91 -12.83
C GLN A 79 18.30 40.75 -11.87
N PHE A 80 18.86 41.04 -10.69
CA PHE A 80 19.10 40.02 -9.66
C PHE A 80 17.82 39.30 -9.24
N MET A 81 16.70 40.00 -9.07
CA MET A 81 15.43 39.39 -8.69
C MET A 81 14.80 38.56 -9.81
N GLU A 82 14.94 38.97 -11.07
CA GLU A 82 14.49 38.21 -12.25
C GLU A 82 15.33 36.94 -12.44
N GLU A 83 16.66 37.03 -12.35
CA GLU A 83 17.59 35.91 -12.43
C GLU A 83 17.40 34.91 -11.26
N LEU A 84 17.31 35.41 -10.01
CA LEU A 84 17.09 34.59 -8.82
C LEU A 84 15.75 33.85 -8.89
N LYS A 85 14.67 34.55 -9.28
CA LYS A 85 13.36 33.91 -9.44
C LYS A 85 13.43 32.82 -10.50
N LYS A 86 14.01 33.10 -11.67
CA LYS A 86 14.15 32.13 -12.75
C LYS A 86 14.97 30.91 -12.30
N ALA A 87 16.17 31.11 -11.75
CA ALA A 87 17.04 30.02 -11.33
C ALA A 87 16.37 29.09 -10.30
N VAL A 88 15.55 29.62 -9.39
CA VAL A 88 14.77 28.80 -8.44
C VAL A 88 13.61 28.08 -9.13
N GLN A 89 12.91 28.71 -10.09
CA GLN A 89 11.85 28.04 -10.85
C GLN A 89 12.40 26.92 -11.75
N ASP A 90 13.50 27.16 -12.47
CA ASP A 90 14.20 26.18 -13.31
C ASP A 90 14.67 24.98 -12.47
N ALA A 91 15.25 25.24 -11.28
CA ALA A 91 15.70 24.18 -10.36
C ALA A 91 14.54 23.37 -9.74
N ILE A 92 13.41 24.01 -9.42
CA ILE A 92 12.20 23.29 -8.97
C ILE A 92 11.64 22.44 -10.10
N GLY A 93 11.61 22.95 -11.34
CA GLY A 93 11.18 22.19 -12.52
C GLY A 93 12.03 20.94 -12.73
N ALA A 94 13.35 21.08 -12.74
CA ALA A 94 14.28 19.96 -12.88
C ALA A 94 14.08 18.88 -11.79
N LEU A 95 13.88 19.28 -10.53
CA LEU A 95 13.59 18.34 -9.42
C LEU A 95 12.21 17.68 -9.52
N VAL A 96 11.21 18.35 -10.11
CA VAL A 96 9.88 17.78 -10.39
C VAL A 96 9.96 16.74 -11.50
N GLU A 97 10.74 17.01 -12.55
CA GLU A 97 10.97 16.11 -13.70
C GLU A 97 11.80 14.89 -13.29
N GLU A 98 12.97 15.09 -12.68
CA GLU A 98 13.84 14.02 -12.13
C GLU A 98 13.08 13.18 -11.10
N GLY A 99 12.37 13.85 -10.19
CA GLY A 99 11.52 13.21 -9.19
C GLY A 99 10.30 12.50 -9.76
N GLN A 100 9.92 12.74 -11.03
CA GLN A 100 8.65 12.33 -11.65
C GLN A 100 7.44 12.65 -10.76
N LEU A 101 7.44 13.83 -10.16
CA LEU A 101 6.61 14.11 -8.99
C LEU A 101 5.11 14.18 -9.32
N GLU A 102 4.74 14.67 -10.50
CA GLU A 102 3.35 14.63 -10.98
C GLU A 102 2.81 13.20 -11.05
N VAL A 103 3.58 12.27 -11.63
CA VAL A 103 3.20 10.87 -11.79
C VAL A 103 3.02 10.22 -10.42
N LYS A 104 4.02 10.34 -9.54
CA LYS A 104 4.02 9.69 -8.21
C LYS A 104 2.93 10.24 -7.29
N LEU A 105 2.67 11.55 -7.32
CA LEU A 105 1.56 12.15 -6.56
C LEU A 105 0.19 11.79 -7.18
N GLY A 106 0.10 11.72 -8.51
CA GLY A 106 -1.09 11.25 -9.21
C GLY A 106 -1.39 9.76 -8.99
N GLU A 107 -0.37 8.94 -8.74
CA GLU A 107 -0.52 7.53 -8.32
C GLU A 107 -0.93 7.41 -6.86
N LEU A 108 -0.35 8.20 -5.96
CA LEU A 108 -0.80 8.28 -4.57
C LEU A 108 -2.27 8.73 -4.48
N ASP A 109 -2.69 9.69 -5.32
CA ASP A 109 -4.10 10.09 -5.47
C ASP A 109 -5.00 8.94 -5.97
N LYS A 110 -4.48 7.96 -6.73
CA LYS A 110 -5.25 6.75 -7.15
C LYS A 110 -5.32 5.72 -6.02
N LEU A 111 -4.19 5.43 -5.38
CA LEU A 111 -4.09 4.46 -4.29
C LEU A 111 -4.97 4.84 -3.09
N GLU A 112 -4.99 6.12 -2.72
CA GLU A 112 -5.86 6.62 -1.65
C GLU A 112 -7.35 6.44 -1.99
N ARG A 113 -7.77 6.66 -3.25
CA ARG A 113 -9.15 6.42 -3.68
C ARG A 113 -9.50 4.93 -3.68
N ALA A 114 -8.59 4.07 -4.12
CA ALA A 114 -8.78 2.62 -4.10
C ALA A 114 -8.86 2.03 -2.67
N ALA A 115 -8.23 2.70 -1.69
CA ALA A 115 -8.21 2.29 -0.29
C ALA A 115 -9.25 3.00 0.60
N LYS A 116 -10.06 3.94 0.07
CA LYS A 116 -10.96 4.81 0.86
C LYS A 116 -11.89 4.02 1.79
N ASP A 117 -12.43 2.92 1.28
CA ASP A 117 -13.47 2.13 1.94
C ASP A 117 -12.91 0.82 2.57
N SER A 118 -11.58 0.74 2.75
CA SER A 118 -10.92 -0.41 3.39
C SER A 118 -11.16 -0.40 4.91
N PRO A 119 -11.84 -1.42 5.50
CA PRO A 119 -12.14 -1.44 6.92
C PRO A 119 -10.93 -1.85 7.79
N SER A 120 -9.90 -2.45 7.19
CA SER A 120 -8.68 -2.87 7.89
C SER A 120 -7.62 -1.75 7.89
N PRO A 121 -6.83 -1.62 8.97
CA PRO A 121 -5.70 -0.71 8.99
C PRO A 121 -4.67 -1.12 7.94
N ALA A 122 -4.22 -0.18 7.13
CA ALA A 122 -3.26 -0.44 6.07
C ALA A 122 -1.92 -0.96 6.62
N TRP A 123 -1.39 -2.02 6.02
CA TRP A 123 -0.15 -2.69 6.43
C TRP A 123 1.04 -1.73 6.54
N ARG A 124 1.94 -2.01 7.47
CA ARG A 124 3.22 -1.33 7.68
C ARG A 124 4.30 -2.40 7.92
N PRO A 125 5.55 -2.17 7.48
CA PRO A 125 6.67 -3.02 7.88
C PRO A 125 6.76 -3.10 9.40
N SER A 126 6.87 -4.31 9.93
CA SER A 126 7.12 -4.58 11.35
C SER A 126 8.54 -4.19 11.77
N GLY A 127 9.46 -4.10 10.80
CA GLY A 127 10.89 -3.97 11.05
C GLY A 127 11.60 -5.30 11.31
N ILE A 128 10.87 -6.42 11.25
CA ILE A 128 11.39 -7.79 11.33
C ILE A 128 11.33 -8.37 9.89
N PRO A 129 12.47 -8.48 9.17
CA PRO A 129 12.47 -8.86 7.75
C PRO A 129 11.78 -10.19 7.47
N GLU A 130 11.92 -11.17 8.36
CA GLU A 130 11.31 -12.50 8.24
C GLU A 130 9.78 -12.42 8.30
N GLN A 131 9.22 -11.60 9.20
CA GLN A 131 7.79 -11.42 9.35
C GLN A 131 7.21 -10.66 8.15
N ASP A 132 7.87 -9.59 7.73
CA ASP A 132 7.44 -8.77 6.59
C ASP A 132 7.49 -9.59 5.30
N PHE A 133 8.54 -10.38 5.08
CA PHE A 133 8.69 -11.27 3.92
C PHE A 133 7.69 -12.44 3.92
N CYS A 134 7.45 -13.08 5.07
CA CYS A 134 6.41 -14.09 5.21
C CYS A 134 5.02 -13.54 4.90
N SER A 135 4.72 -12.28 5.27
CA SER A 135 3.42 -11.67 4.96
C SER A 135 3.17 -11.52 3.45
N PHE A 136 4.23 -11.23 2.67
CA PHE A 136 4.17 -11.15 1.21
C PHE A 136 4.08 -12.52 0.52
N LEU A 137 4.81 -13.52 1.01
CA LEU A 137 4.83 -14.86 0.39
C LEU A 137 3.60 -15.72 0.72
N MET A 138 2.90 -15.48 1.83
CA MET A 138 1.83 -16.37 2.31
C MET A 138 0.73 -16.67 1.27
N PRO A 139 0.21 -15.70 0.49
CA PRO A 139 -0.80 -15.98 -0.54
C PRO A 139 -0.32 -16.92 -1.65
N TYR A 140 0.98 -16.88 -1.98
CA TYR A 140 1.58 -17.77 -3.00
C TYR A 140 1.66 -19.20 -2.48
N TYR A 141 2.14 -19.41 -1.25
CA TYR A 141 2.20 -20.74 -0.64
C TYR A 141 0.82 -21.32 -0.37
N GLN A 142 -0.16 -20.52 0.07
CA GLN A 142 -1.56 -20.95 0.20
C GLN A 142 -2.15 -21.43 -1.14
N LYS A 143 -1.86 -20.72 -2.24
CA LYS A 143 -2.29 -21.13 -3.59
C LYS A 143 -1.61 -22.42 -4.05
N GLN A 144 -0.31 -22.58 -3.79
CA GLN A 144 0.43 -23.79 -4.11
C GLN A 144 -0.08 -24.99 -3.29
N GLU A 145 -0.32 -24.81 -1.99
CA GLU A 145 -0.86 -25.86 -1.13
C GLU A 145 -2.26 -26.29 -1.56
N ALA A 146 -3.15 -25.33 -1.86
CA ALA A 146 -4.48 -25.61 -2.37
C ALA A 146 -4.45 -26.44 -3.66
N TYR A 147 -3.55 -26.13 -4.59
CA TYR A 147 -3.33 -26.91 -5.82
C TYR A 147 -2.82 -28.33 -5.50
N MET A 148 -1.77 -28.47 -4.67
CA MET A 148 -1.23 -29.79 -4.31
C MET A 148 -2.24 -30.67 -3.57
N ARG A 149 -3.10 -30.10 -2.72
CA ARG A 149 -4.21 -30.79 -2.04
C ARG A 149 -5.27 -31.32 -3.01
N VAL A 150 -5.44 -30.70 -4.20
CA VAL A 150 -6.36 -31.18 -5.24
C VAL A 150 -5.73 -32.34 -6.01
N GLU A 151 -4.51 -32.19 -6.49
CA GLU A 151 -3.85 -33.24 -7.28
C GLU A 151 -3.57 -34.50 -6.44
N LEU A 152 -3.22 -34.35 -5.16
CA LEU A 152 -3.05 -35.48 -4.23
C LEU A 152 -4.36 -36.28 -4.06
N LYS A 153 -5.52 -35.61 -3.93
CA LYS A 153 -6.83 -36.29 -3.82
C LYS A 153 -7.17 -37.08 -5.08
N LYS A 154 -6.88 -36.52 -6.25
CA LYS A 154 -7.06 -37.20 -7.55
C LYS A 154 -6.21 -38.47 -7.61
N ILE A 155 -4.91 -38.37 -7.34
CA ILE A 155 -3.99 -39.52 -7.33
C ILE A 155 -4.41 -40.57 -6.30
N GLN A 156 -4.90 -40.16 -5.12
CA GLN A 156 -5.44 -41.08 -4.11
C GLN A 156 -6.70 -41.83 -4.59
N ALA A 157 -7.62 -41.15 -5.27
CA ALA A 157 -8.82 -41.78 -5.83
C ALA A 157 -8.49 -42.74 -6.98
N GLU A 158 -7.59 -42.35 -7.89
CA GLU A 158 -7.09 -43.20 -8.98
C GLU A 158 -6.39 -44.45 -8.44
N ASN A 159 -5.49 -44.30 -7.46
CA ASN A 159 -4.81 -45.42 -6.80
C ASN A 159 -5.77 -46.35 -6.04
N ALA A 160 -6.81 -45.82 -5.38
CA ALA A 160 -7.82 -46.64 -4.71
C ALA A 160 -8.61 -47.50 -5.72
N ALA A 161 -9.05 -46.91 -6.83
CA ALA A 161 -9.75 -47.63 -7.89
C ALA A 161 -8.87 -48.67 -8.61
N LEU A 162 -7.56 -48.42 -8.74
CA LEU A 162 -6.59 -49.39 -9.25
C LEU A 162 -6.34 -50.52 -8.25
N ALA A 163 -6.18 -50.22 -6.96
CA ALA A 163 -5.99 -51.22 -5.91
C ALA A 163 -7.20 -52.17 -5.79
N GLN A 164 -8.42 -51.64 -5.88
CA GLN A 164 -9.65 -52.44 -5.92
C GLN A 164 -9.61 -53.44 -7.10
N LYS A 165 -9.35 -52.97 -8.32
CA LYS A 165 -9.28 -53.84 -9.52
C LYS A 165 -8.20 -54.92 -9.42
N VAL A 166 -7.06 -54.60 -8.79
CA VAL A 166 -5.99 -55.58 -8.51
C VAL A 166 -6.45 -56.64 -7.51
N GLN A 167 -7.26 -56.28 -6.51
CA GLN A 167 -7.81 -57.22 -5.55
C GLN A 167 -8.89 -58.12 -6.19
N GLU A 168 -9.84 -57.54 -6.92
CA GLU A 168 -10.87 -58.26 -7.69
C GLU A 168 -10.24 -59.28 -8.66
N GLY A 169 -9.18 -58.86 -9.38
CA GLY A 169 -8.43 -59.73 -10.28
C GLY A 169 -7.70 -60.88 -9.56
N ARG A 170 -7.14 -60.65 -8.37
CA ARG A 170 -6.51 -61.69 -7.55
C ARG A 170 -7.52 -62.72 -7.03
N GLU A 171 -8.70 -62.26 -6.62
CA GLU A 171 -9.77 -63.13 -6.14
C GLU A 171 -10.29 -64.05 -7.26
N SER A 172 -10.50 -63.50 -8.46
CA SER A 172 -10.88 -64.30 -9.64
C SER A 172 -9.81 -65.31 -10.07
N ILE A 173 -8.52 -64.97 -9.96
CA ILE A 173 -7.41 -65.92 -10.19
C ILE A 173 -7.45 -67.05 -9.14
N ALA A 174 -7.53 -66.72 -7.86
CA ALA A 174 -7.54 -67.70 -6.77
C ALA A 174 -8.80 -68.60 -6.77
N GLU A 175 -9.93 -68.12 -7.30
CA GLU A 175 -11.12 -68.94 -7.58
C GLU A 175 -10.88 -69.89 -8.76
N THR A 176 -10.33 -69.39 -9.86
CA THR A 176 -9.98 -70.19 -11.05
C THR A 176 -8.97 -71.29 -10.71
N GLU A 177 -7.91 -70.98 -9.95
CA GLU A 177 -6.93 -71.95 -9.46
C GLU A 177 -7.59 -73.04 -8.61
N ARG A 178 -8.51 -72.66 -7.70
CA ARG A 178 -9.24 -73.63 -6.87
C ARG A 178 -10.12 -74.57 -7.69
N HIS A 179 -10.79 -74.06 -8.73
CA HIS A 179 -11.56 -74.91 -9.66
C HIS A 179 -10.66 -75.87 -10.45
N ILE A 180 -9.50 -75.40 -10.92
CA ILE A 180 -8.52 -76.25 -11.61
C ILE A 180 -8.01 -77.35 -10.67
N CYS A 181 -7.70 -77.04 -9.40
CA CYS A 181 -7.31 -78.05 -8.42
C CYS A 181 -8.40 -79.09 -8.17
N SER A 182 -9.66 -78.68 -7.97
CA SER A 182 -10.79 -79.63 -7.79
C SER A 182 -10.93 -80.57 -8.99
N ALA A 183 -10.91 -80.01 -10.21
CA ALA A 183 -11.00 -80.80 -11.43
C ALA A 183 -9.80 -81.75 -11.61
N VAL A 184 -8.60 -81.35 -11.21
CA VAL A 184 -7.40 -82.22 -11.25
C VAL A 184 -7.46 -83.32 -10.18
N ASP A 185 -8.09 -83.08 -9.02
CA ASP A 185 -8.28 -84.09 -7.98
C ASP A 185 -9.44 -85.06 -8.29
N GLU A 186 -10.46 -84.63 -9.04
CA GLU A 186 -11.54 -85.48 -9.58
C GLU A 186 -11.07 -86.46 -10.67
N TRP A 187 -9.87 -86.29 -11.21
CA TRP A 187 -9.29 -87.12 -12.29
C TRP A 187 -8.17 -88.07 -11.79
N LYS A 188 -8.08 -88.34 -10.48
CA LYS A 188 -7.08 -89.21 -9.83
C LYS A 188 -7.68 -90.50 -9.26
#